data_AF-A0A6N7ARE1-F1
#
_entry.id   AF-A0A6N7ARE1-F1
#
_cell.length_a   1.000
_cell.length_b   1.000
_cell.length_c   1.000
_cell.angle_alpha   90.00
_cell.angle_beta   90.00
_cell.angle_gamma   90.00
#
_symmetry.space_group_name_H-M   'P 1'
#
loop_
_entity.id
_entity.type
_entity.pdbx_description
1 polymer ?
#
loop_
_entity_poly.entity_id
_entity_poly.type
_entity_poly.pdbx_seq_one_letter_code
_entity_poly.pdbx_strand_id
1 'polypeptide(L)'
;MSEWLFDRNGNASAILDRDCVRSNSGDVISWISDQNVYSLNGNHIGWFDRGVIYDSDNDVLGFTRNATGPLPSRPGLSETPSIQGFSGRPGRPSFGGVPGRPGYGGWSKHDLKQYLKQN
;
A
#
# COMPACT_ATOMS: atom_id res chain seq x y z
N MET A 1 7.45 -13.19 2.23
CA MET A 1 6.30 -13.48 3.11
C MET A 1 5.24 -12.46 2.77
N SER A 2 3.97 -12.87 2.68
CA SER A 2 2.86 -11.97 2.41
C SER A 2 2.13 -11.61 3.70
N GLU A 3 1.70 -10.36 3.82
CA GLU A 3 1.06 -9.84 5.03
C GLU A 3 -0.11 -8.93 4.65
N TRP A 4 -1.12 -8.83 5.54
CA TRP A 4 -2.23 -7.90 5.37
C TRP A 4 -1.83 -6.45 5.65
N LEU A 5 -2.29 -5.57 4.77
CA LEU A 5 -2.34 -4.13 4.96
C LEU A 5 -3.73 -3.75 5.46
N PHE A 6 -3.75 -2.96 6.52
CA PHE A 6 -4.92 -2.45 7.19
C PHE A 6 -5.19 -1.01 6.78
N ASP A 7 -6.46 -0.68 6.57
CA ASP A 7 -6.90 0.69 6.28
C ASP A 7 -6.95 1.56 7.55
N ARG A 8 -7.37 2.82 7.39
CA ARG A 8 -7.55 3.78 8.48
C ARG A 8 -8.50 3.35 9.61
N ASN A 9 -9.35 2.36 9.35
CA ASN A 9 -10.31 1.82 10.31
C ASN A 9 -9.81 0.50 10.93
N GLY A 10 -8.63 0.00 10.53
CA GLY A 10 -8.08 -1.26 11.00
C GLY A 10 -8.63 -2.50 10.27
N ASN A 11 -9.28 -2.34 9.13
CA ASN A 11 -9.76 -3.46 8.33
C ASN A 11 -8.69 -3.93 7.35
N ALA A 12 -8.55 -5.25 7.20
CA ALA A 12 -7.65 -5.83 6.23
C ALA A 12 -8.17 -5.60 4.80
N SER A 13 -7.48 -4.76 4.01
CA SER A 13 -7.99 -4.25 2.73
C SER A 13 -7.12 -4.64 1.53
N ALA A 14 -5.84 -4.91 1.74
CA ALA A 14 -4.90 -5.32 0.71
C ALA A 14 -3.82 -6.25 1.28
N ILE A 15 -3.04 -6.88 0.42
CA ILE A 15 -1.97 -7.82 0.80
C ILE A 15 -0.64 -7.28 0.28
N LEU A 16 0.31 -7.05 1.17
CA LEU A 16 1.70 -6.77 0.81
C LEU A 16 2.38 -8.09 0.44
N ASP A 17 2.93 -8.19 -0.77
CA ASP A 17 3.62 -9.38 -1.28
C ASP A 17 4.95 -9.02 -1.95
N ARG A 18 6.04 -9.12 -1.17
CA ARG A 18 7.43 -8.81 -1.57
C ARG A 18 7.56 -7.38 -2.14
N ASP A 19 7.45 -7.24 -3.45
CA ASP A 19 7.67 -6.04 -4.26
C ASP A 19 6.37 -5.50 -4.86
N CYS A 20 5.22 -5.97 -4.39
CA CYS A 20 3.91 -5.51 -4.88
C CYS A 20 2.85 -5.50 -3.78
N VAL A 21 1.78 -4.76 -4.03
CA VAL A 21 0.54 -4.81 -3.27
C VAL A 21 -0.52 -5.50 -4.10
N ARG A 22 -1.26 -6.40 -3.46
CA ARG A 22 -2.34 -7.18 -4.05
C ARG A 22 -3.68 -6.82 -3.44
N SER A 23 -4.74 -6.98 -4.23
CA SER A 23 -6.11 -6.96 -3.75
C SER A 23 -6.39 -8.15 -2.83
N ASN A 24 -7.49 -8.11 -2.09
CA ASN A 24 -7.98 -9.27 -1.33
C ASN A 24 -8.35 -10.49 -2.19
N SER A 25 -8.47 -10.32 -3.51
CA SER A 25 -8.65 -11.41 -4.49
C SER A 25 -7.32 -11.97 -5.01
N GLY A 26 -6.18 -11.40 -4.61
CA GLY A 26 -4.84 -11.85 -5.00
C GLY A 26 -4.24 -11.13 -6.22
N ASP A 27 -4.97 -10.23 -6.87
CA ASP A 27 -4.51 -9.47 -8.04
C ASP A 27 -3.52 -8.39 -7.67
N VAL A 28 -2.41 -8.27 -8.41
CA VAL A 28 -1.48 -7.16 -8.24
C VAL A 28 -2.18 -5.86 -8.63
N ILE A 29 -2.18 -4.89 -7.71
CA ILE A 29 -2.78 -3.55 -7.92
C ILE A 29 -1.73 -2.44 -7.89
N SER A 30 -0.56 -2.67 -7.31
CA SER A 30 0.51 -1.68 -7.26
C SER A 30 1.87 -2.36 -7.05
N TRP A 31 2.94 -1.69 -7.48
CA TRP A 31 4.32 -2.13 -7.28
C TRP A 31 5.00 -1.32 -6.18
N ILE A 32 5.96 -1.95 -5.49
CA ILE A 32 6.84 -1.30 -4.52
C ILE A 32 8.28 -1.45 -5.01
N SER A 33 9.02 -0.35 -5.01
CA SER A 33 10.47 -0.34 -5.21
C SER A 33 11.10 0.65 -4.26
N ASP A 34 12.15 0.20 -3.56
CA ASP A 34 12.87 0.96 -2.54
C ASP A 34 11.93 1.44 -1.43
N GLN A 35 11.49 2.71 -1.50
CA GLN A 35 10.53 3.32 -0.57
C GLN A 35 9.35 3.99 -1.30
N ASN A 36 9.12 3.59 -2.54
CA ASN A 36 8.14 4.21 -3.43
C ASN A 36 7.09 3.19 -3.85
N VAL A 37 5.88 3.70 -4.04
CA VAL A 37 4.71 2.96 -4.48
C VAL A 37 4.38 3.45 -5.88
N TYR A 38 4.21 2.49 -6.78
CA TYR A 38 3.97 2.75 -8.20
C TYR A 38 2.68 2.10 -8.65
N SER A 39 2.02 2.74 -9.62
CA SER A 39 0.91 2.11 -10.32
C SER A 39 1.36 0.93 -11.17
N LEU A 40 0.40 0.17 -11.70
CA LEU A 40 0.67 -0.91 -12.66
C LEU A 40 1.35 -0.42 -13.94
N ASN A 41 1.20 0.86 -14.28
CA ASN A 41 1.85 1.50 -15.42
C ASN A 41 3.24 2.07 -15.09
N GLY A 42 3.67 2.00 -13.83
CA GLY A 42 4.98 2.44 -13.38
C GLY A 42 5.05 3.92 -12.97
N ASN A 43 3.91 4.62 -12.87
CA ASN A 43 3.87 5.98 -12.37
C ASN A 43 4.05 5.98 -10.85
N HIS A 44 4.83 6.93 -10.31
CA HIS A 44 4.92 7.10 -8.86
C HIS A 44 3.60 7.63 -8.31
N ILE A 45 3.03 6.94 -7.32
CA ILE A 45 1.74 7.27 -6.71
C ILE A 45 1.83 7.42 -5.19
N GLY A 46 2.99 7.23 -4.57
CA GLY A 46 3.12 7.40 -3.13
C GLY A 46 4.37 6.73 -2.58
N TRP A 47 4.41 6.58 -1.25
CA TRP A 47 5.58 6.08 -0.55
C TRP A 47 5.27 4.86 0.31
N PHE A 48 6.28 4.03 0.52
CA PHE A 48 6.26 2.92 1.45
C PHE A 48 7.42 3.07 2.43
N ASP A 49 7.12 3.29 3.70
CA ASP A 49 8.13 3.46 4.75
C ASP A 49 7.75 2.65 5.99
N ARG A 50 8.64 1.74 6.41
CA ARG A 50 8.52 0.97 7.67
C ARG A 50 7.14 0.36 7.90
N GLY A 51 6.56 -0.22 6.85
CA GLY A 51 5.26 -0.90 6.90
C GLY A 51 4.05 0.02 6.71
N VAL A 52 4.23 1.30 6.40
CA VAL A 52 3.14 2.25 6.14
C VAL A 52 3.15 2.66 4.67
N ILE A 53 1.97 2.65 4.04
CA ILE A 53 1.74 3.14 2.69
C ILE A 53 1.12 4.54 2.78
N TYR A 54 1.69 5.46 2.01
CA TYR A 54 1.27 6.85 1.90
C TYR A 54 0.81 7.14 0.47
N ASP A 55 -0.14 8.07 0.31
CA ASP A 55 -0.51 8.62 -0.99
C ASP A 55 0.52 9.66 -1.50
N SER A 56 0.23 10.27 -2.65
CA SER A 56 1.03 11.31 -3.28
C SER A 56 1.18 12.60 -2.46
N ASP A 57 0.29 12.86 -1.51
CA ASP A 57 0.37 14.00 -0.58
C ASP A 57 1.10 13.64 0.72
N ASN A 58 1.58 12.38 0.81
CA ASN A 58 2.22 11.78 1.98
C ASN A 58 1.29 11.65 3.19
N ASP A 59 -0.03 11.54 2.93
CA ASP A 59 -1.03 11.13 3.90
C ASP A 59 -1.11 9.58 3.96
N VAL A 60 -1.40 9.02 5.13
CA VAL A 60 -1.42 7.57 5.34
C VAL A 60 -2.64 6.93 4.67
N LEU A 61 -2.41 5.96 3.79
CA LEU A 61 -3.44 5.11 3.20
C LEU A 61 -3.69 3.86 4.03
N GLY A 62 -2.63 3.24 4.52
CA GLY A 62 -2.73 2.00 5.27
C GLY A 62 -1.39 1.51 5.80
N PHE A 63 -1.42 0.43 6.57
CA PHE A 63 -0.26 -0.02 7.33
C PHE A 63 -0.27 -1.51 7.57
N THR A 64 0.89 -2.12 7.76
CA THR A 64 1.01 -3.51 8.17
C THR A 64 0.84 -3.67 9.68
N ARG A 65 0.54 -4.90 10.13
CA ARG A 65 0.34 -5.20 11.56
C ARG A 65 1.50 -4.72 12.45
N ASN A 66 2.73 -4.86 11.96
CA ASN A 66 3.96 -4.52 12.68
C ASN A 66 4.60 -3.21 12.19
N ALA A 67 3.83 -2.32 11.55
CA ALA A 67 4.35 -1.07 11.04
C ALA A 67 5.02 -0.24 12.16
N THR A 68 6.18 0.34 11.85
CA THR A 68 6.93 1.26 12.72
C THR A 68 7.10 2.64 12.09
N GLY A 69 6.53 2.85 10.90
CA GLY A 69 6.45 4.15 10.24
C GLY A 69 5.48 5.11 10.94
N PRO A 70 5.55 6.42 10.61
CA PRO A 70 4.64 7.43 11.15
C PRO A 70 3.18 7.12 10.83
N LEU A 71 2.36 7.09 11.88
CA LEU A 71 0.91 6.91 11.82
C LEU A 71 0.25 7.99 12.69
N PRO A 72 -0.81 8.65 12.21
CA PRO A 72 -1.56 9.64 13.00
C PRO A 72 -2.17 9.00 14.27
N SER A 73 -2.68 7.78 14.13
CA SER A 73 -3.24 6.97 15.21
C SER A 73 -3.19 5.49 14.82
N ARG A 74 -3.21 4.56 15.79
CA ARG A 74 -3.29 3.11 15.53
C ARG A 74 -4.70 2.59 15.83
N PRO A 75 -5.51 2.24 14.82
CA PRO A 75 -6.82 1.65 15.06
C PRO A 75 -6.69 0.23 15.59
N GLY A 76 -7.73 -0.27 16.25
CA GLY A 76 -7.86 -1.69 16.57
C GLY A 76 -7.99 -2.51 15.29
N LEU A 77 -7.28 -3.64 15.20
CA LEU A 77 -7.26 -4.46 14.00
C LEU A 77 -8.41 -5.47 14.00
N SER A 78 -9.15 -5.50 12.90
CA SER A 78 -10.14 -6.55 12.62
C SER A 78 -9.45 -7.89 12.35
N GLU A 79 -10.22 -8.98 12.42
CA GLU A 79 -9.73 -10.30 11.99
C GLU A 79 -9.31 -10.27 10.51
N THR A 80 -8.21 -10.96 10.21
CA THR A 80 -7.68 -11.06 8.86
C THR A 80 -8.19 -12.33 8.20
N PRO A 81 -8.78 -12.26 7.01
CA PRO A 81 -9.10 -13.46 6.23
C PRO A 81 -7.83 -14.27 5.91
N SER A 82 -7.99 -15.57 5.69
CA SER A 82 -6.90 -16.39 5.15
C SER A 82 -6.49 -15.87 3.77
N ILE A 83 -5.20 -15.68 3.55
CA ILE A 83 -4.66 -15.32 2.23
C ILE A 83 -4.84 -16.52 1.31
N GLN A 84 -5.75 -16.40 0.35
CA GLN A 84 -5.95 -17.41 -0.69
C GLN A 84 -4.87 -17.25 -1.79
N GLY A 85 -4.77 -18.25 -2.67
CA GLY A 85 -3.78 -18.26 -3.75
C GLY A 85 -3.75 -16.97 -4.56
N PHE A 86 -2.56 -16.59 -5.01
CA PHE A 86 -2.34 -15.37 -5.78
C PHE A 86 -2.55 -15.59 -7.27
N SER A 87 -3.17 -14.62 -7.95
CA SER A 87 -3.16 -14.58 -9.40
C SER A 87 -1.77 -14.24 -9.93
N GLY A 88 -1.55 -14.53 -11.22
CA GLY A 88 -0.31 -14.25 -11.92
C GLY A 88 0.10 -12.79 -11.80
N ARG A 89 1.40 -12.53 -11.70
CA ARG A 89 1.92 -11.17 -11.66
C ARG A 89 1.93 -10.59 -13.08
N PRO A 90 1.42 -9.36 -13.30
CA PRO A 90 1.58 -8.70 -14.59
C PRO A 90 3.06 -8.39 -14.85
N GLY A 91 3.39 -8.07 -16.11
CA GLY A 91 4.74 -7.59 -16.44
C GLY A 91 5.09 -6.35 -15.63
N ARG A 92 6.29 -6.33 -15.03
CA ARG A 92 6.74 -5.21 -14.20
C ARG A 92 7.15 -4.05 -15.12
N PRO A 93 6.56 -2.84 -14.97
CA PRO A 93 6.88 -1.70 -15.81
C PRO A 93 8.24 -1.11 -15.44
N SER A 94 8.74 -0.20 -16.27
CA SER A 94 9.77 0.75 -15.85
C SER A 94 9.15 1.79 -14.92
N PHE A 95 9.84 2.15 -13.84
CA PHE A 95 9.34 3.12 -12.89
C PHE A 95 9.72 4.55 -13.29
N GLY A 96 8.73 5.44 -13.27
CA GLY A 96 8.89 6.86 -13.54
C GLY A 96 9.66 7.59 -12.43
N GLY A 97 9.93 8.88 -12.68
CA GLY A 97 10.61 9.75 -11.72
C GLY A 97 9.84 9.89 -10.40
N VAL A 98 10.59 10.00 -9.30
CA VAL A 98 10.05 10.15 -7.95
C VAL A 98 10.07 11.63 -7.58
N PRO A 99 8.92 12.26 -7.25
CA PRO A 99 8.88 13.63 -6.77
C PRO A 99 9.50 13.73 -5.36
N GLY A 100 9.89 14.95 -4.97
CA GLY A 100 10.31 15.21 -3.59
C GLY A 100 9.18 14.87 -2.60
N ARG A 101 9.51 14.13 -1.55
CA ARG A 101 8.52 13.66 -0.56
C ARG A 101 8.06 14.80 0.35
N PRO A 102 6.75 15.10 0.43
CA PRO A 102 6.19 16.06 1.40
C PRO A 102 6.44 15.64 2.86
N GLY A 103 6.14 16.53 3.81
CA GLY A 103 6.11 16.18 5.23
C GLY A 103 5.07 15.09 5.53
N TYR A 104 5.20 14.37 6.65
CA TYR A 104 4.21 13.35 7.02
C TYR A 104 2.87 14.00 7.35
N GLY A 105 1.80 13.50 6.72
CA GLY A 105 0.44 13.98 6.90
C GLY A 105 -0.42 13.15 7.86
N GLY A 106 -1.72 13.32 7.72
CA GLY A 106 -2.76 12.65 8.49
C GLY A 106 -3.17 11.32 7.88
N TRP A 107 -4.42 10.91 8.12
CA TRP A 107 -5.04 9.84 7.35
C TRP A 107 -5.52 10.38 6.02
N SER A 108 -5.22 9.66 4.93
CA SER A 108 -5.69 10.02 3.60
C SER A 108 -7.22 10.03 3.54
N LYS A 109 -7.73 10.88 2.64
CA LYS A 109 -9.15 10.89 2.26
C LYS A 109 -9.49 9.72 1.32
N HIS A 110 -8.48 9.11 0.71
CA HIS A 110 -8.65 7.98 -0.18
C HIS A 110 -8.63 6.66 0.59
N ASP A 111 -9.43 5.69 0.13
CA ASP A 111 -9.32 4.31 0.59
C ASP A 111 -8.06 3.64 0.01
N LEU A 112 -7.34 2.87 0.82
CA LEU A 112 -6.10 2.19 0.44
C LEU A 112 -6.24 1.39 -0.86
N LYS A 113 -7.26 0.52 -0.93
CA LYS A 113 -7.42 -0.40 -2.06
C LYS A 113 -7.86 0.38 -3.30
N GLN A 114 -8.77 1.33 -3.15
CA GLN A 114 -9.26 2.14 -4.27
C GLN A 114 -8.15 3.02 -4.85
N TYR A 115 -7.37 3.69 -4.00
CA TYR A 115 -6.28 4.55 -4.43
C TYR A 115 -5.24 3.79 -5.26
N LEU A 116 -4.79 2.63 -4.75
CA LEU A 116 -3.78 1.82 -5.43
C LEU A 116 -4.28 1.21 -6.74
N LYS A 117 -5.59 0.99 -6.89
CA LYS A 117 -6.17 0.42 -8.10
C LYS A 117 -6.43 1.46 -9.20
N GLN A 118 -6.64 2.73 -8.82
CA GLN A 118 -7.09 3.79 -9.73
C GLN A 118 -5.97 4.59 -10.38
N ASN A 119 -4.81 4.67 -9.73
CA ASN A 119 -3.65 5.43 -10.22
C ASN A 119 -2.66 4.50 -10.94
#